data_AF-A0A2M8Q4J2-F1
#
_entry.id   AF-A0A2M8Q4J2-F1
#
_cell.length_a   1.000
_cell.length_b   1.000
_cell.length_c   1.000
_cell.angle_alpha   90.00
_cell.angle_beta   90.00
_cell.angle_gamma   90.00
#
_symmetry.space_group_name_H-M   'P 1'
#
loop_
_entity.id
_entity.type
_entity.pdbx_description
1 polymer ?
#
loop_
_entity_poly.entity_id
_entity_poly.type
_entity_poly.pdbx_seq_one_letter_code
_entity_poly.pdbx_strand_id
1 'polypeptide(L)'
;MKFKTVGLFVIIAVCMVLTFATAPHSAHAATLDSFTVTNIIIGSQCSDYSMTFDYTFTAQVAEYSGTDLVGYTVVDGNGVAVAASWQGFYPGGSYTDTRSFGPGDIINNFTARPLIFTFYDITTNPPAGQNNQAIFDAIVNQNAPVLATFTHDPAVASSYCASLPFIQPASSTSLATDGRINPDAGAPFVAYVVNNGLHVYYPQGNLRLVVSAEEIAAVGCPTSGAALIAQGNGVSVYRLADCSFQMQSASLNGEKIYILQFASLTDRTYRSVEVKP
;
A
#
# COMPACT_ATOMS: atom_id res chain seq x y z
N MET A 1 4.34 -58.74 -69.30
CA MET A 1 3.99 -58.31 -67.93
C MET A 1 4.64 -56.96 -67.68
N LYS A 2 3.85 -55.88 -67.55
CA LYS A 2 4.33 -54.53 -67.21
C LYS A 2 3.94 -54.23 -65.77
N PHE A 3 4.92 -54.13 -64.87
CA PHE A 3 4.70 -53.66 -63.50
C PHE A 3 4.58 -52.13 -63.52
N LYS A 4 3.45 -51.61 -63.03
CA LYS A 4 3.28 -50.18 -62.71
C LYS A 4 3.74 -49.97 -61.27
N THR A 5 4.82 -49.23 -61.09
CA THR A 5 5.27 -48.71 -59.80
C THR A 5 4.37 -47.53 -59.42
N VAL A 6 3.56 -47.68 -58.38
CA VAL A 6 2.78 -46.58 -57.79
C VAL A 6 3.64 -45.97 -56.68
N GLY A 7 4.18 -44.77 -56.92
CA GLY A 7 4.89 -44.00 -55.92
C GLY A 7 3.92 -43.38 -54.91
N LEU A 8 4.00 -43.82 -53.65
CA LEU A 8 3.29 -43.24 -52.52
C LEU A 8 4.04 -42.00 -52.05
N PHE A 9 3.54 -40.82 -52.39
CA PHE A 9 4.02 -39.55 -51.81
C PHE A 9 3.42 -39.37 -50.42
N VAL A 10 4.25 -39.49 -49.38
CA VAL A 10 3.89 -39.13 -48.01
C VAL A 10 4.17 -37.63 -47.83
N ILE A 11 3.11 -36.82 -47.77
CA ILE A 11 3.21 -35.40 -47.41
C ILE A 11 3.22 -35.34 -45.87
N ILE A 12 4.40 -35.12 -45.30
CA ILE A 12 4.54 -34.82 -43.86
C ILE A 12 4.13 -33.36 -43.67
N ALA A 13 2.89 -33.14 -43.22
CA ALA A 13 2.44 -31.83 -42.77
C ALA A 13 3.13 -31.50 -41.44
N VAL A 14 4.21 -30.73 -41.49
CA VAL A 14 4.84 -30.14 -40.30
C VAL A 14 3.91 -29.03 -39.81
N CYS A 15 3.05 -29.34 -38.82
CA CYS A 15 2.34 -28.33 -38.05
C CYS A 15 3.37 -27.53 -37.23
N MET A 16 3.90 -26.47 -37.82
CA MET A 16 4.71 -25.48 -37.13
C MET A 16 3.76 -24.68 -36.23
N VAL A 17 3.67 -25.08 -34.95
CA VAL A 17 2.96 -24.32 -33.92
C VAL A 17 3.78 -23.04 -33.70
N LEU A 18 3.32 -21.95 -34.29
CA LEU A 18 3.87 -20.62 -34.09
C LEU A 18 3.41 -20.15 -32.69
N THR A 19 4.17 -20.48 -31.64
CA THR A 19 3.95 -19.88 -30.33
C THR A 19 4.41 -18.44 -30.41
N PHE A 20 3.47 -17.51 -30.57
CA PHE A 20 3.71 -16.10 -30.34
C PHE A 20 4.00 -15.92 -28.85
N ALA A 21 5.28 -15.88 -28.48
CA ALA A 21 5.66 -15.32 -27.20
C ALA A 21 5.29 -13.84 -27.26
N THR A 22 4.19 -13.46 -26.61
CA THR A 22 3.86 -12.05 -26.42
C THR A 22 5.04 -11.42 -25.69
N ALA A 23 5.62 -10.37 -26.27
CA ALA A 23 6.70 -9.64 -25.64
C ALA A 23 6.27 -9.23 -24.21
N PRO A 24 7.18 -9.24 -23.22
CA PRO A 24 6.86 -8.72 -21.90
C PRO A 24 6.40 -7.27 -22.06
N HIS A 25 5.16 -6.99 -21.67
CA HIS A 25 4.59 -5.66 -21.72
C HIS A 25 5.22 -4.82 -20.59
N SER A 26 5.44 -3.53 -20.84
CA SER A 26 5.96 -2.63 -19.80
C SER A 26 4.89 -2.47 -18.72
N ALA A 27 5.27 -2.51 -17.44
CA ALA A 27 4.31 -2.36 -16.34
C ALA A 27 3.50 -1.08 -16.55
N HIS A 28 2.18 -1.26 -16.67
CA HIS A 28 1.23 -0.23 -17.01
C HIS A 28 0.98 0.64 -15.76
N ALA A 29 0.31 1.79 -15.91
CA ALA A 29 0.20 2.78 -14.84
C ALA A 29 -1.26 2.98 -14.46
N ALA A 30 -1.82 2.08 -13.65
CA ALA A 30 -3.05 2.34 -12.93
C ALA A 30 -2.81 3.38 -11.82
N THR A 31 -3.78 4.26 -11.58
CA THR A 31 -3.82 5.07 -10.36
C THR A 31 -5.03 4.67 -9.53
N LEU A 32 -4.82 4.37 -8.24
CA LEU A 32 -5.90 4.14 -7.29
C LEU A 32 -6.53 5.48 -6.91
N ASP A 33 -7.77 5.71 -7.35
CA ASP A 33 -8.43 7.01 -7.17
C ASP A 33 -9.13 7.13 -5.82
N SER A 34 -9.79 6.06 -5.40
CA SER A 34 -10.51 5.99 -4.13
C SER A 34 -10.39 4.60 -3.54
N PHE A 35 -10.36 4.52 -2.21
CA PHE A 35 -10.30 3.27 -1.49
C PHE A 35 -11.06 3.38 -0.18
N THR A 36 -12.10 2.56 -0.02
CA THR A 36 -12.90 2.51 1.22
C THR A 36 -12.87 1.10 1.80
N VAL A 37 -12.72 1.02 3.13
CA VAL A 37 -12.78 -0.24 3.87
C VAL A 37 -14.02 -0.25 4.74
N THR A 38 -14.87 -1.25 4.52
CA THR A 38 -15.99 -1.57 5.41
C THR A 38 -15.70 -2.88 6.12
N ASN A 39 -15.71 -2.87 7.46
CA ASN A 39 -15.49 -4.07 8.28
C ASN A 39 -16.82 -4.71 8.65
N ILE A 40 -16.91 -6.04 8.50
CA ILE A 40 -18.05 -6.85 8.90
C ILE A 40 -17.54 -7.93 9.85
N ILE A 41 -18.00 -7.93 11.09
CA ILE A 41 -17.67 -8.99 12.07
C ILE A 41 -18.63 -10.16 11.84
N ILE A 42 -18.09 -11.35 11.63
CA ILE A 42 -18.87 -12.54 11.25
C ILE A 42 -18.88 -13.59 12.37
N GLY A 43 -17.97 -13.49 13.34
CA GLY A 43 -17.87 -14.46 14.43
C GLY A 43 -17.13 -13.95 15.67
N SER A 44 -16.56 -14.89 16.43
CA SER A 44 -16.00 -14.65 17.77
C SER A 44 -14.49 -14.84 17.85
N GLN A 45 -13.82 -15.08 16.73
CA GLN A 45 -12.35 -15.17 16.64
C GLN A 45 -11.79 -13.94 15.92
N CYS A 46 -10.48 -13.70 16.07
CA CYS A 46 -9.84 -12.61 15.32
C CYS A 46 -9.83 -12.86 13.80
N SER A 47 -9.87 -14.12 13.35
CA SER A 47 -10.06 -14.49 11.94
C SER A 47 -11.49 -14.25 11.44
N ASP A 48 -12.48 -14.10 12.33
CA ASP A 48 -13.89 -14.10 11.94
C ASP A 48 -14.39 -12.69 11.57
N TYR A 49 -13.69 -12.02 10.67
CA TYR A 49 -14.17 -10.78 10.08
C TYR A 49 -13.92 -10.73 8.57
N SER A 50 -14.79 -10.00 7.87
CA SER A 50 -14.69 -9.72 6.45
C SER A 50 -14.43 -8.23 6.25
N MET A 51 -13.64 -7.91 5.25
CA MET A 51 -13.43 -6.54 4.80
C MET A 51 -13.98 -6.43 3.38
N THR A 52 -14.82 -5.43 3.17
CA THR A 52 -15.20 -4.98 1.83
C THR A 52 -14.29 -3.83 1.43
N PHE A 53 -13.70 -3.97 0.25
CA PHE A 53 -12.84 -3.01 -0.42
C PHE A 53 -13.59 -2.42 -1.61
N ASP A 54 -13.95 -1.15 -1.50
CA ASP A 54 -14.47 -0.40 -2.63
C ASP A 54 -13.34 0.43 -3.22
N TYR A 55 -12.98 0.16 -4.47
CA TYR A 55 -11.90 0.87 -5.15
C TYR A 55 -12.24 1.24 -6.58
N THR A 56 -11.71 2.38 -7.01
CA THR A 56 -11.78 2.82 -8.40
C THR A 56 -10.37 3.04 -8.90
N PHE A 57 -10.10 2.53 -10.11
CA PHE A 57 -8.84 2.75 -10.80
C PHE A 57 -9.09 3.60 -12.04
N THR A 58 -8.23 4.59 -12.25
CA THR A 58 -8.11 5.28 -13.52
C THR A 58 -6.90 4.71 -14.25
N ALA A 59 -7.12 4.23 -15.47
CA ALA A 59 -6.02 3.86 -16.35
C ALA A 59 -5.40 5.15 -16.92
N GLN A 60 -4.07 5.27 -16.84
CA GLN A 60 -3.37 6.42 -17.43
C GLN A 60 -3.21 6.23 -18.94
N VAL A 61 -4.26 6.61 -19.69
CA VAL A 61 -4.37 7.07 -21.11
C VAL A 61 -3.65 6.30 -22.25
N ALA A 62 -2.62 5.49 -22.03
CA ALA A 62 -1.81 4.92 -23.11
C ALA A 62 -2.35 3.60 -23.72
N GLU A 63 -3.40 2.97 -23.16
CA GLU A 63 -3.75 1.59 -23.53
C GLU A 63 -5.24 1.41 -23.81
N TYR A 64 -5.57 1.37 -25.10
CA TYR A 64 -6.95 1.30 -25.61
C TYR A 64 -7.39 -0.09 -26.10
N SER A 65 -6.70 -1.17 -25.71
CA SER A 65 -7.20 -2.53 -26.03
C SER A 65 -6.70 -3.60 -25.05
N GLY A 66 -7.50 -3.94 -24.05
CA GLY A 66 -7.23 -5.07 -23.15
C GLY A 66 -7.96 -4.99 -21.81
N THR A 67 -7.84 -6.06 -21.02
CA THR A 67 -8.15 -6.08 -19.59
C THR A 67 -6.83 -5.89 -18.86
N ASP A 68 -6.74 -4.89 -17.99
CA ASP A 68 -5.58 -4.68 -17.12
C ASP A 68 -5.80 -5.42 -15.79
N LEU A 69 -4.74 -5.64 -15.00
CA LEU A 69 -4.81 -6.51 -13.82
C LEU A 69 -4.29 -5.81 -12.57
N VAL A 70 -5.08 -5.90 -11.51
CA VAL A 70 -4.65 -5.51 -10.17
C VAL A 70 -4.53 -6.75 -9.31
N GLY A 71 -3.38 -6.88 -8.67
CA GLY A 71 -3.17 -7.82 -7.57
C GLY A 71 -3.24 -7.09 -6.24
N TYR A 72 -3.70 -7.78 -5.20
CA TYR A 72 -3.44 -7.32 -3.85
C TYR A 72 -2.95 -8.46 -2.97
N THR A 73 -2.13 -8.12 -2.00
CA THR A 73 -1.63 -9.02 -0.96
C THR A 73 -1.93 -8.44 0.42
N VAL A 74 -2.04 -9.34 1.38
CA VAL A 74 -2.25 -9.02 2.79
C VAL A 74 -1.22 -9.78 3.60
N VAL A 75 -0.45 -9.05 4.40
CA VAL A 75 0.45 -9.62 5.41
C VAL A 75 0.06 -9.11 6.79
N ASP A 76 0.40 -9.87 7.83
CA ASP A 76 0.23 -9.42 9.21
C ASP A 76 1.43 -8.61 9.71
N GLY A 77 1.40 -8.18 10.98
CA GLY A 77 2.47 -7.37 11.57
C GLY A 77 3.84 -8.07 11.63
N ASN A 78 3.89 -9.39 11.50
CA ASN A 78 5.13 -10.18 11.42
C ASN A 78 5.59 -10.40 9.97
N GLY A 79 4.85 -9.88 8.98
CA GLY A 79 5.10 -10.14 7.56
C GLY A 79 4.61 -11.52 7.10
N VAL A 80 3.79 -12.21 7.90
CA VAL A 80 3.21 -13.51 7.49
C VAL A 80 2.13 -13.26 6.46
N ALA A 81 2.19 -13.96 5.32
CA ALA A 81 1.18 -13.89 4.28
C ALA A 81 -0.18 -14.39 4.82
N VAL A 82 -1.19 -13.55 4.71
CA VAL A 82 -2.55 -13.84 5.19
C VAL A 82 -3.48 -14.11 4.02
N ALA A 83 -3.50 -13.24 3.02
CA ALA A 83 -4.44 -13.35 1.91
C ALA A 83 -3.85 -12.72 0.66
N ALA A 84 -4.35 -13.15 -0.49
CA ALA A 84 -4.06 -12.52 -1.75
C ALA A 84 -5.22 -12.75 -2.72
N SER A 85 -5.44 -11.80 -3.61
CA SER A 85 -6.29 -12.02 -4.77
C SER A 85 -5.90 -11.08 -5.89
N TRP A 86 -6.58 -11.23 -7.01
CA TRP A 86 -6.38 -10.41 -8.18
C TRP A 86 -7.69 -10.27 -8.95
N GLN A 87 -7.79 -9.19 -9.71
CA GLN A 87 -8.95 -8.93 -10.55
C GLN A 87 -8.52 -8.23 -11.84
N GLY A 88 -9.15 -8.63 -12.94
CA GLY A 88 -9.07 -7.89 -14.19
C GLY A 88 -10.02 -6.70 -14.18
N PHE A 89 -9.55 -5.57 -14.69
CA PHE A 89 -10.31 -4.33 -14.76
C PHE A 89 -10.25 -3.67 -16.14
N TYR A 90 -11.16 -2.73 -16.35
CA TYR A 90 -11.28 -1.90 -17.53
C TYR A 90 -11.14 -0.42 -17.11
N PRO A 91 -10.46 0.40 -17.91
CA PRO A 91 -10.33 1.84 -17.66
C PRO A 91 -11.68 2.52 -17.37
N GLY A 92 -11.72 3.29 -16.27
CA GLY A 92 -12.92 4.06 -15.88
C GLY A 92 -14.02 3.25 -15.21
N GLY A 93 -13.80 1.95 -14.94
CA GLY A 93 -14.69 1.12 -14.15
C GLY A 93 -14.49 1.31 -12.64
N SER A 94 -15.58 1.27 -11.87
CA SER A 94 -15.53 1.12 -10.41
C SER A 94 -15.68 -0.35 -10.03
N TYR A 95 -14.92 -0.78 -9.03
CA TYR A 95 -14.85 -2.17 -8.59
C TYR A 95 -15.12 -2.28 -7.09
N THR A 96 -15.93 -3.27 -6.72
CA THR A 96 -16.15 -3.64 -5.32
C THR A 96 -15.67 -5.07 -5.17
N ASP A 97 -14.71 -5.28 -4.28
CA ASP A 97 -14.25 -6.60 -3.87
C ASP A 97 -14.58 -6.82 -2.40
N THR A 98 -15.12 -7.98 -2.06
CA THR A 98 -15.43 -8.34 -0.67
C THR A 98 -14.63 -9.58 -0.29
N ARG A 99 -13.87 -9.46 0.79
CA ARG A 99 -12.95 -10.50 1.25
C ARG A 99 -13.23 -10.87 2.69
N SER A 100 -13.69 -12.09 2.84
CA SER A 100 -13.73 -12.78 4.12
C SER A 100 -12.31 -13.17 4.52
N PHE A 101 -11.94 -12.93 5.78
CA PHE A 101 -10.77 -13.56 6.40
C PHE A 101 -11.16 -14.80 7.22
N GLY A 102 -12.38 -15.29 7.03
CA GLY A 102 -12.86 -16.51 7.65
C GLY A 102 -12.05 -17.75 7.23
N PRO A 103 -12.16 -18.85 7.99
CA PRO A 103 -11.48 -20.10 7.67
C PRO A 103 -11.78 -20.58 6.26
N GLY A 104 -10.74 -20.81 5.44
CA GLY A 104 -10.84 -21.25 4.05
C GLY A 104 -10.49 -20.18 3.01
N ASP A 105 -10.59 -18.90 3.38
CA ASP A 105 -10.26 -17.75 2.50
C ASP A 105 -8.92 -17.09 2.87
N ILE A 106 -8.21 -17.60 3.88
CA ILE A 106 -6.90 -17.13 4.31
C ILE A 106 -5.83 -18.20 4.07
N ILE A 107 -4.64 -17.73 3.73
CA ILE A 107 -3.39 -18.47 3.61
C ILE A 107 -2.98 -18.98 4.99
N ASN A 108 -2.87 -18.06 5.95
CA ASN A 108 -2.48 -18.32 7.34
C ASN A 108 -3.36 -17.52 8.29
N ASN A 109 -3.49 -18.02 9.53
CA ASN A 109 -4.10 -17.26 10.61
C ASN A 109 -3.30 -16.00 10.94
N PHE A 110 -4.00 -14.96 11.39
CA PHE A 110 -3.38 -13.75 11.93
C PHE A 110 -2.55 -14.06 13.17
N THR A 111 -1.27 -13.72 13.14
CA THR A 111 -0.38 -13.90 14.29
C THR A 111 0.00 -12.58 14.95
N ALA A 112 -0.14 -11.46 14.23
CA ALA A 112 0.15 -10.12 14.69
C ALA A 112 -0.76 -9.08 14.04
N ARG A 113 -0.80 -7.88 14.65
CA ARG A 113 -1.41 -6.67 14.09
C ARG A 113 -0.33 -5.64 13.82
N PRO A 114 -0.55 -4.65 12.92
CA PRO A 114 -1.71 -4.52 12.05
C PRO A 114 -1.64 -5.45 10.83
N LEU A 115 -2.71 -5.51 10.06
CA LEU A 115 -2.67 -6.06 8.70
C LEU A 115 -2.21 -4.99 7.72
N ILE A 116 -1.35 -5.38 6.79
CA ILE A 116 -0.78 -4.52 5.77
C ILE A 116 -1.25 -5.05 4.41
N PHE A 117 -1.96 -4.20 3.70
CA PHE A 117 -2.51 -4.47 2.39
C PHE A 117 -1.70 -3.72 1.36
N THR A 118 -1.31 -4.42 0.29
CA THR A 118 -0.54 -3.81 -0.80
C THR A 118 -1.20 -4.15 -2.13
N PHE A 119 -1.44 -3.11 -2.94
CA PHE A 119 -2.02 -3.20 -4.27
C PHE A 119 -0.92 -3.05 -5.30
N TYR A 120 -0.97 -3.87 -6.34
CA TYR A 120 0.05 -3.99 -7.36
C TYR A 120 -0.57 -3.88 -8.75
N ASP A 121 0.14 -3.22 -9.64
CA ASP A 121 -0.11 -3.20 -11.08
C ASP A 121 0.57 -4.43 -11.72
N ILE A 122 -0.17 -5.54 -11.83
CA ILE A 122 0.40 -6.82 -12.27
C ILE A 122 0.19 -6.99 -13.78
N THR A 123 1.14 -7.61 -14.46
CA THR A 123 1.07 -7.76 -15.93
C THR A 123 0.73 -9.18 -16.36
N THR A 124 0.76 -10.13 -15.43
CA THR A 124 0.49 -11.54 -15.68
C THR A 124 -0.57 -12.05 -14.73
N ASN A 125 -1.57 -12.76 -15.28
CA ASN A 125 -2.61 -13.42 -14.50
C ASN A 125 -1.99 -14.39 -13.47
N PRO A 126 -2.23 -14.18 -12.17
CA PRO A 126 -1.95 -15.20 -11.18
C PRO A 126 -2.81 -16.45 -11.45
N PRO A 127 -2.41 -17.63 -10.96
CA PRO A 127 -3.13 -18.88 -11.23
C PRO A 127 -4.56 -18.83 -10.70
N ALA A 128 -5.54 -19.05 -11.58
CA ALA A 128 -6.96 -19.11 -11.21
C ALA A 128 -7.28 -20.42 -10.47
N GLY A 129 -8.13 -20.35 -9.44
CA GLY A 129 -8.63 -21.53 -8.70
C GLY A 129 -7.59 -22.27 -7.85
N GLN A 130 -6.39 -21.70 -7.66
CA GLN A 130 -5.38 -22.24 -6.75
C GLN A 130 -5.49 -21.63 -5.34
N ASN A 131 -4.77 -22.22 -4.38
CA ASN A 131 -4.74 -21.69 -3.01
C ASN A 131 -4.17 -20.25 -2.99
N ASN A 132 -4.58 -19.47 -1.98
CA ASN A 132 -4.21 -18.06 -1.88
C ASN A 132 -2.69 -17.85 -1.76
N GLN A 133 -1.91 -18.87 -1.34
CA GLN A 133 -0.45 -18.80 -1.31
C GLN A 133 0.13 -18.71 -2.73
N ALA A 134 -0.33 -19.55 -3.67
CA ALA A 134 0.15 -19.52 -5.04
C ALA A 134 -0.16 -18.18 -5.73
N ILE A 135 -1.30 -17.56 -5.39
CA ILE A 135 -1.65 -16.22 -5.84
C ILE A 135 -0.71 -15.17 -5.23
N PHE A 136 -0.47 -15.23 -3.91
CA PHE A 136 0.44 -14.33 -3.21
C PHE A 136 1.85 -14.36 -3.84
N ASP A 137 2.40 -15.57 -4.01
CA ASP A 137 3.72 -15.77 -4.60
C ASP A 137 3.77 -15.25 -6.04
N ALA A 138 2.71 -15.51 -6.83
CA ALA A 138 2.64 -15.01 -8.20
C ALA A 138 2.58 -13.48 -8.30
N ILE A 139 1.96 -12.79 -7.34
CA ILE A 139 1.92 -11.32 -7.31
C ILE A 139 3.29 -10.76 -6.88
N VAL A 140 3.83 -11.23 -5.76
CA VAL A 140 5.09 -10.70 -5.20
C VAL A 140 6.28 -10.96 -6.14
N ASN A 141 6.31 -12.12 -6.82
CA ASN A 141 7.40 -12.46 -7.73
C ASN A 141 7.38 -11.68 -9.07
N GLN A 142 6.30 -10.96 -9.38
CA GLN A 142 6.24 -10.13 -10.60
C GLN A 142 7.08 -8.85 -10.50
N ASN A 143 7.51 -8.45 -9.29
CA ASN A 143 8.12 -7.12 -9.04
C ASN A 143 7.29 -5.98 -9.65
N ALA A 144 5.97 -6.13 -9.60
CA ALA A 144 5.00 -5.17 -10.09
C ALA A 144 5.09 -3.83 -9.32
N PRO A 145 4.84 -2.69 -9.97
CA PRO A 145 4.70 -1.41 -9.28
C PRO A 145 3.65 -1.48 -8.18
N VAL A 146 3.98 -0.94 -7.00
CA VAL A 146 3.01 -0.78 -5.91
C VAL A 146 2.15 0.43 -6.21
N LEU A 147 0.85 0.22 -6.30
CA LEU A 147 -0.16 1.25 -6.50
C LEU A 147 -0.49 1.96 -5.19
N ALA A 148 -0.69 1.18 -4.13
CA ALA A 148 -1.01 1.70 -2.81
C ALA A 148 -0.69 0.67 -1.73
N THR A 149 -0.40 1.18 -0.53
CA THR A 149 -0.31 0.38 0.68
C THR A 149 -1.19 1.01 1.74
N PHE A 150 -1.94 0.20 2.47
CA PHE A 150 -2.66 0.66 3.66
C PHE A 150 -2.52 -0.33 4.81
N THR A 151 -2.74 0.21 6.00
CA THR A 151 -2.64 -0.54 7.24
C THR A 151 -3.98 -0.53 7.94
N HIS A 152 -4.44 -1.71 8.34
CA HIS A 152 -5.68 -1.90 9.09
C HIS A 152 -5.35 -2.61 10.40
N ASP A 153 -5.66 -1.98 11.52
CA ASP A 153 -5.60 -2.65 12.81
C ASP A 153 -6.94 -3.35 13.08
N PRO A 154 -7.03 -4.69 13.01
CA PRO A 154 -8.30 -5.38 13.18
C PRO A 154 -8.86 -5.27 14.61
N ALA A 155 -8.07 -4.84 15.60
CA ALA A 155 -8.59 -4.56 16.94
C ALA A 155 -9.54 -3.36 16.99
N VAL A 156 -9.52 -2.47 15.99
CA VAL A 156 -10.49 -1.37 15.89
C VAL A 156 -11.88 -1.87 15.48
N ALA A 157 -11.93 -3.01 14.78
CA ALA A 157 -13.16 -3.62 14.31
C ALA A 157 -13.64 -4.71 15.26
N SER A 158 -12.75 -5.48 15.88
CA SER A 158 -13.08 -6.62 16.73
C SER A 158 -12.20 -6.68 17.97
N SER A 159 -12.81 -6.66 19.16
CA SER A 159 -12.07 -6.80 20.43
C SER A 159 -11.34 -8.14 20.55
N TYR A 160 -11.76 -9.17 19.80
CA TYR A 160 -11.08 -10.47 19.76
C TYR A 160 -9.68 -10.39 19.16
N CYS A 161 -9.40 -9.37 18.35
CA CYS A 161 -8.08 -9.14 17.79
C CYS A 161 -7.14 -8.38 18.73
N ALA A 162 -7.65 -7.77 19.80
CA ALA A 162 -6.83 -7.00 20.74
C ALA A 162 -5.79 -7.87 21.47
N SER A 163 -6.02 -9.19 21.58
CA SER A 163 -5.09 -10.16 22.18
C SER A 163 -3.88 -10.46 21.31
N LEU A 164 -3.93 -10.21 20.00
CA LEU A 164 -2.78 -10.37 19.12
C LEU A 164 -1.77 -9.25 19.35
N PRO A 165 -0.46 -9.55 19.30
CA PRO A 165 0.60 -8.56 19.47
C PRO A 165 0.47 -7.48 18.39
N PHE A 166 0.45 -6.23 18.82
CA PHE A 166 0.57 -5.09 17.91
C PHE A 166 2.05 -4.85 17.63
N ILE A 167 2.50 -5.32 16.48
CA ILE A 167 3.83 -5.04 15.94
C ILE A 167 3.75 -3.67 15.28
N GLN A 168 4.34 -2.70 15.96
CA GLN A 168 4.46 -1.37 15.41
C GLN A 168 5.31 -1.45 14.13
N PRO A 169 4.84 -0.91 12.98
CA PRO A 169 5.63 -0.92 11.76
C PRO A 169 7.01 -0.34 12.03
N ALA A 170 8.06 -0.99 11.53
CA ALA A 170 9.41 -0.47 11.64
C ALA A 170 9.46 0.96 11.08
N SER A 171 10.08 1.89 11.82
CA SER A 171 10.35 3.23 11.32
C SER A 171 11.03 3.11 9.95
N SER A 172 10.47 3.73 8.92
CA SER A 172 11.11 3.78 7.61
C SER A 172 12.39 4.61 7.73
N THR A 173 13.50 4.03 7.30
CA THR A 173 14.84 4.62 7.43
C THR A 173 15.36 5.24 6.14
N SER A 174 14.67 5.03 5.01
CA SER A 174 15.02 5.68 3.75
C SER A 174 14.43 7.08 3.73
N LEU A 175 15.27 8.12 3.71
CA LEU A 175 14.82 9.44 3.27
C LEU A 175 14.42 9.38 1.80
N ALA A 176 13.58 10.32 1.36
CA ALA A 176 13.49 10.56 -0.07
C ALA A 176 14.85 11.05 -0.59
N THR A 177 15.11 10.83 -1.88
CA THR A 177 16.32 11.29 -2.56
C THR A 177 16.52 12.81 -2.50
N ASP A 178 15.46 13.57 -2.23
CA ASP A 178 15.50 15.03 -2.10
C ASP A 178 15.73 15.53 -0.67
N GLY A 179 15.89 14.62 0.31
CA GLY A 179 16.22 14.96 1.69
C GLY A 179 15.02 15.27 2.60
N ARG A 180 13.77 15.10 2.15
CA ARG A 180 12.59 15.21 3.03
C ARG A 180 12.55 14.08 4.07
N ILE A 181 12.02 14.38 5.25
CA ILE A 181 11.82 13.43 6.35
C ILE A 181 10.83 12.34 5.95
N ASN A 182 9.73 12.69 5.30
CA ASN A 182 8.64 11.79 4.94
C ASN A 182 8.53 11.56 3.41
N PRO A 183 9.18 10.53 2.83
CA PRO A 183 9.03 10.12 1.43
C PRO A 183 7.65 9.55 1.05
N ASP A 184 6.66 9.51 1.95
CA ASP A 184 5.38 8.88 1.64
C ASP A 184 4.66 9.59 0.48
N ALA A 185 4.35 8.85 -0.58
CA ALA A 185 3.70 9.41 -1.78
C ALA A 185 2.31 10.03 -1.47
N GLY A 186 1.63 9.52 -0.45
CA GLY A 186 0.30 10.00 -0.01
C GLY A 186 0.33 11.07 1.09
N ALA A 187 1.50 11.59 1.49
CA ALA A 187 1.54 12.58 2.57
C ALA A 187 0.91 13.92 2.15
N PRO A 188 0.04 14.54 2.99
CA PRO A 188 -0.58 15.83 2.70
C PRO A 188 0.38 17.03 2.83
N PHE A 189 1.62 16.77 3.24
CA PHE A 189 2.71 17.74 3.31
C PHE A 189 4.06 17.01 3.21
N VAL A 190 5.12 17.78 2.95
CA VAL A 190 6.50 17.30 3.01
C VAL A 190 7.28 18.15 4.01
N ALA A 191 8.15 17.52 4.78
CA ALA A 191 8.92 18.18 5.84
C ALA A 191 10.43 18.06 5.58
N TYR A 192 11.15 19.18 5.71
CA TYR A 192 12.61 19.25 5.62
C TYR A 192 13.18 19.84 6.90
N VAL A 193 14.34 19.34 7.30
CA VAL A 193 15.14 19.98 8.35
C VAL A 193 16.02 21.04 7.70
N VAL A 194 15.90 22.29 8.16
CA VAL A 194 16.66 23.42 7.62
C VAL A 194 17.18 24.25 8.79
N ASN A 195 18.50 24.40 8.92
CA ASN A 195 19.15 25.17 9.99
C ASN A 195 18.65 24.83 11.41
N ASN A 196 18.52 23.54 11.72
CA ASN A 196 17.93 23.03 12.99
C ASN A 196 16.48 23.46 13.25
N GLY A 197 15.78 23.96 12.23
CA GLY A 197 14.34 24.16 12.20
C GLY A 197 13.65 23.17 11.26
N LEU A 198 12.35 23.38 11.04
CA LEU A 198 11.52 22.62 10.11
C LEU A 198 10.93 23.55 9.05
N HIS A 199 11.07 23.17 7.79
CA HIS A 199 10.33 23.77 6.69
C HIS A 199 9.31 22.74 6.18
N VAL A 200 8.05 23.13 6.19
CA VAL A 200 6.93 22.30 5.76
C VAL A 200 6.36 22.88 4.48
N TYR A 201 6.21 22.06 3.45
CA TYR A 201 5.67 22.47 2.16
C TYR A 201 4.43 21.65 1.81
N TYR A 202 3.60 22.21 0.94
CA TYR A 202 2.68 21.43 0.12
C TYR A 202 3.47 20.46 -0.77
N PRO A 203 2.91 19.29 -1.13
CA PRO A 203 3.56 18.36 -2.06
C PRO A 203 3.96 19.00 -3.40
N GLN A 204 3.24 20.07 -3.82
CA GLN A 204 3.52 20.84 -5.04
C GLN A 204 4.68 21.86 -4.89
N GLY A 205 5.30 21.97 -3.71
CA GLY A 205 6.49 22.80 -3.46
C GLY A 205 6.24 24.17 -2.84
N ASN A 206 4.99 24.56 -2.58
CA ASN A 206 4.67 25.83 -1.92
C ASN A 206 4.90 25.74 -0.39
N LEU A 207 5.54 26.74 0.21
CA LEU A 207 5.82 26.76 1.65
C LEU A 207 4.51 26.89 2.47
N ARG A 208 4.32 26.01 3.46
CA ARG A 208 3.17 26.01 4.39
C ARG A 208 3.52 26.60 5.74
N LEU A 209 4.61 26.15 6.34
CA LEU A 209 4.96 26.48 7.71
C LEU A 209 6.48 26.45 7.86
N VAL A 210 7.04 27.45 8.52
CA VAL A 210 8.42 27.45 9.00
C VAL A 210 8.35 27.37 10.51
N VAL A 211 9.15 26.48 11.09
CA VAL A 211 9.39 26.41 12.53
C VAL A 211 10.87 26.62 12.75
N SER A 212 11.24 27.75 13.38
CA SER A 212 12.64 28.09 13.59
C SER A 212 13.28 27.24 14.68
N ALA A 213 14.60 27.20 14.72
CA ALA A 213 15.34 26.53 15.79
C ALA A 213 15.04 27.16 17.16
N GLU A 214 14.84 28.49 17.21
CA GLU A 214 14.47 29.23 18.41
C GLU A 214 13.08 28.85 18.92
N GLU A 215 12.09 28.69 18.03
CA GLU A 215 10.74 28.24 18.39
C GLU A 215 10.77 26.82 18.97
N ILE A 216 11.53 25.91 18.34
CA ILE A 216 11.71 24.53 18.85
C ILE A 216 12.41 24.55 20.22
N ALA A 217 13.46 25.35 20.37
CA ALA A 217 14.20 25.46 21.63
C ALA A 217 13.35 26.05 22.76
N ALA A 218 12.49 27.03 22.46
CA ALA A 218 11.63 27.69 23.45
C ALA A 218 10.63 26.74 24.11
N VAL A 219 10.16 25.71 23.39
CA VAL A 219 9.25 24.69 23.94
C VAL A 219 9.97 23.71 24.87
N GLY A 220 11.26 23.46 24.65
CA GLY A 220 12.03 22.46 25.41
C GLY A 220 11.50 21.04 25.18
N CYS A 221 11.74 20.13 26.13
CA CYS A 221 11.05 18.83 26.16
C CYS A 221 9.96 18.86 27.24
N PRO A 222 8.68 18.64 26.88
CA PRO A 222 7.62 18.61 27.88
C PRO A 222 7.78 17.40 28.82
N THR A 223 7.35 17.54 30.07
CA THR A 223 7.41 16.44 31.05
C THR A 223 6.26 15.45 30.93
N SER A 224 5.20 15.81 30.20
CA SER A 224 4.05 14.95 29.90
C SER A 224 3.31 15.45 28.66
N GLY A 225 2.64 14.53 27.96
CA GLY A 225 1.80 14.85 26.80
C GLY A 225 2.59 15.41 25.60
N ALA A 226 1.97 16.35 24.90
CA ALA A 226 2.53 17.05 23.75
C ALA A 226 2.43 18.56 23.95
N ALA A 227 3.47 19.30 23.59
CA ALA A 227 3.49 20.75 23.58
C ALA A 227 3.48 21.26 22.13
N LEU A 228 2.57 22.16 21.80
CA LEU A 228 2.53 22.79 20.47
C LEU A 228 3.76 23.69 20.29
N ILE A 229 4.47 23.50 19.19
CA ILE A 229 5.58 24.37 18.77
C ILE A 229 5.05 25.47 17.85
N ALA A 230 4.37 25.07 16.78
CA ALA A 230 3.82 25.99 15.79
C ALA A 230 2.63 25.36 15.07
N GLN A 231 1.74 26.21 14.53
CA GLN A 231 0.63 25.79 13.69
C GLN A 231 0.38 26.82 12.60
N GLY A 232 0.15 26.36 11.38
CA GLY A 232 -0.16 27.23 10.25
C GLY A 232 -0.56 26.45 9.01
N ASN A 233 -1.45 27.05 8.21
CA ASN A 233 -1.90 26.50 6.93
C ASN A 233 -2.34 25.03 6.98
N GLY A 234 -2.99 24.60 8.07
CA GLY A 234 -3.50 23.24 8.24
C GLY A 234 -2.49 22.19 8.70
N VAL A 235 -1.30 22.60 9.14
CA VAL A 235 -0.30 21.72 9.79
C VAL A 235 -0.03 22.21 11.20
N SER A 236 0.04 21.29 12.16
CA SER A 236 0.48 21.55 13.54
C SER A 236 1.74 20.74 13.84
N VAL A 237 2.71 21.35 14.49
CA VAL A 237 3.98 20.73 14.91
C VAL A 237 4.05 20.73 16.43
N TYR A 238 4.30 19.56 17.00
CA TYR A 238 4.34 19.31 18.43
C TYR A 238 5.68 18.72 18.84
N ARG A 239 6.06 19.01 20.08
CA ARG A 239 7.08 18.30 20.83
C ARG A 239 6.42 17.29 21.75
N LEU A 240 6.89 16.06 21.78
CA LEU A 240 6.37 15.00 22.66
C LEU A 240 7.22 14.86 23.93
N ALA A 241 6.65 14.20 24.95
CA ALA A 241 7.29 14.03 26.27
C ALA A 241 8.61 13.23 26.23
N ASP A 242 8.81 12.41 25.22
CA ASP A 242 10.05 11.68 24.95
C ASP A 242 11.06 12.51 24.13
N CYS A 243 10.86 13.83 24.04
CA CYS A 243 11.62 14.75 23.20
C CYS A 243 11.54 14.47 21.68
N SER A 244 10.63 13.59 21.22
CA SER A 244 10.41 13.42 19.79
C SER A 244 9.51 14.53 19.23
N PHE A 245 9.34 14.53 17.91
CA PHE A 245 8.47 15.45 17.19
C PHE A 245 7.25 14.73 16.65
N GLN A 246 6.14 15.44 16.59
CA GLN A 246 4.93 15.00 15.90
C GLN A 246 4.39 16.13 15.04
N MET A 247 4.07 15.85 13.79
CA MET A 247 3.35 16.75 12.90
C MET A 247 1.98 16.17 12.58
N GLN A 248 0.97 17.02 12.50
CA GLN A 248 -0.40 16.63 12.18
C GLN A 248 -0.94 17.50 11.04
N SER A 249 -1.72 16.88 10.15
CA SER A 249 -2.50 17.56 9.10
C SER A 249 -3.75 16.73 8.81
N ALA A 250 -4.79 17.34 8.25
CA ALA A 250 -5.81 16.57 7.56
C ALA A 250 -5.16 15.72 6.45
N SER A 251 -5.63 14.48 6.25
CA SER A 251 -5.26 13.63 5.11
C SER A 251 -5.65 14.31 3.78
N LEU A 252 -5.14 13.79 2.66
CA LEU A 252 -5.42 14.36 1.32
C LEU A 252 -6.93 14.44 1.01
N ASN A 253 -7.73 13.49 1.51
CA ASN A 253 -9.19 13.47 1.36
C ASN A 253 -9.94 14.18 2.51
N GLY A 254 -9.25 14.67 3.53
CA GLY A 254 -9.83 15.38 4.67
C GLY A 254 -10.58 14.52 5.69
N GLU A 255 -10.68 13.20 5.50
CA GLU A 255 -11.47 12.32 6.37
C GLU A 255 -10.72 11.83 7.61
N LYS A 256 -9.40 11.97 7.61
CA LYS A 256 -8.49 11.47 8.66
C LYS A 256 -7.47 12.53 9.03
N ILE A 257 -6.74 12.26 10.11
CA ILE A 257 -5.56 13.00 10.52
C ILE A 257 -4.33 12.20 10.10
N TYR A 258 -3.52 12.76 9.22
CA TYR A 258 -2.17 12.27 8.95
C TYR A 258 -1.24 12.73 10.07
N ILE A 259 -0.53 11.78 10.67
CA ILE A 259 0.43 11.99 11.75
C ILE A 259 1.80 11.55 11.25
N LEU A 260 2.80 12.44 11.34
CA LEU A 260 4.21 12.14 11.13
C LEU A 260 4.96 12.27 12.46
N GLN A 261 5.73 11.27 12.86
CA GLN A 261 6.54 11.26 14.08
C GLN A 261 8.01 10.97 13.73
N PHE A 262 8.94 11.64 14.40
CA PHE A 262 10.39 11.39 14.25
C PHE A 262 11.14 11.78 15.52
N ALA A 263 12.21 11.05 15.83
CA ALA A 263 12.89 11.13 17.13
C ALA A 263 13.67 12.44 17.31
N SER A 264 14.36 12.92 16.27
CA SER A 264 15.11 14.18 16.32
C SER A 264 15.27 14.80 14.94
N LEU A 265 15.73 16.06 14.86
CA LEU A 265 16.03 16.73 13.59
C LEU A 265 17.30 16.20 12.91
N THR A 266 18.12 15.46 13.63
CA THR A 266 19.34 14.82 13.11
C THR A 266 19.12 13.36 12.75
N ASP A 267 18.14 12.73 13.38
CA ASP A 267 17.74 11.35 13.12
C ASP A 267 16.76 11.34 11.94
N ARG A 268 17.08 10.50 10.97
CA ARG A 268 16.37 10.40 9.70
C ARG A 268 15.33 9.27 9.71
N THR A 269 15.11 8.67 10.88
CA THR A 269 14.03 7.70 11.09
C THR A 269 12.71 8.43 11.37
N TYR A 270 11.66 7.99 10.70
CA TYR A 270 10.32 8.53 10.91
C TYR A 270 9.28 7.42 10.91
N ARG A 271 8.08 7.80 11.35
CA ARG A 271 6.86 7.01 11.31
C ARG A 271 5.73 7.89 10.83
N SER A 272 4.91 7.40 9.91
CA SER A 272 3.66 8.06 9.53
C SER A 272 2.47 7.12 9.65
N VAL A 273 1.31 7.67 10.01
CA VAL A 273 0.03 6.96 10.08
C VAL A 273 -1.13 7.91 9.76
N GLU A 274 -2.23 7.38 9.25
CA GLU A 274 -3.52 8.08 9.22
C GLU A 274 -4.45 7.53 10.30
N VAL A 275 -5.07 8.41 11.07
CA VAL A 275 -6.04 8.04 12.12
C VAL A 275 -7.37 8.75 11.89
N LYS A 276 -8.48 8.09 12.23
CA LYS A 276 -9.77 8.81 12.30
C LYS A 276 -9.70 9.85 13.44
N PRO A 277 -10.31 11.04 13.26
CA PRO A 277 -10.33 12.08 14.29
C PRO A 277 -10.90 11.61 15.62
#